data_AF-A0A6P0Q5K1-F1
#
_entry.id   AF-A0A6P0Q5K1-F1
#
_cell.length_a   1.000
_cell.length_b   1.000
_cell.length_c   1.000
_cell.angle_alpha   90.00
_cell.angle_beta   90.00
_cell.angle_gamma   90.00
#
_symmetry.space_group_name_H-M   'P 1'
#
loop_
_entity.id
_entity.type
_entity.pdbx_description
1 polymer ?
#
loop_
_entity_poly.entity_id
_entity_poly.type
_entity_poly.pdbx_seq_one_letter_code
_entity_poly.pdbx_strand_id
1 'polypeptide(L)'
;QLQRNRKRIELINETARREALIAPILFEVVDLTNHRIYIEYSIAVSEHLRGTLDYYIANHNLIVIEAKQSDLVRGFTQLAVELVALDQWIESDQRILYGIVTTGEDWRFGTFNRLERSIQQDPKRYIVPEELTQLLEILVGIMT
;
A
#
# COMPACT_ATOMS: atom_id res chain seq x y z
N GLN A 1 16.46 -11.89 3.91
CA GLN A 1 17.57 -10.93 3.75
C GLN A 1 17.35 -9.59 4.48
N LEU A 2 16.14 -9.33 5.00
CA LEU A 2 15.73 -8.09 5.66
C LEU A 2 16.51 -7.70 6.95
N GLN A 3 17.10 -8.65 7.69
CA GLN A 3 17.77 -8.33 8.96
C GLN A 3 19.17 -7.69 8.83
N ARG A 4 19.88 -7.88 7.70
CA ARG A 4 21.30 -7.46 7.58
C ARG A 4 21.49 -5.96 7.32
N ASN A 5 20.51 -5.26 6.76
CA ASN A 5 20.66 -3.86 6.35
C ASN A 5 20.41 -2.84 7.49
N ARG A 6 19.93 -3.28 8.66
CA ARG A 6 19.38 -2.39 9.71
C ARG A 6 20.38 -1.58 10.56
N LYS A 7 21.67 -1.93 10.60
CA LYS A 7 22.61 -1.29 11.55
C LYS A 7 23.40 -0.08 11.03
N ARG A 8 23.16 0.40 9.81
CA ARG A 8 24.03 1.43 9.18
C ARG A 8 23.33 2.55 8.42
N ILE A 9 22.01 2.66 8.50
CA ILE A 9 21.28 3.63 7.66
C ILE A 9 20.72 4.73 8.55
N GLU A 10 21.44 5.85 8.66
CA GLU A 10 20.81 7.14 8.97
C GLU A 10 19.99 7.52 7.74
N LEU A 11 18.66 7.45 7.83
CA LEU A 11 17.77 7.73 6.72
C LEU A 11 17.59 9.25 6.59
N ILE A 12 18.41 9.86 5.74
CA ILE A 12 18.56 11.33 5.62
C ILE A 12 17.40 11.97 4.85
N ASN A 13 16.63 11.22 4.04
CA ASN A 13 15.48 11.73 3.29
C ASN A 13 14.38 10.67 3.04
N GLU A 14 13.20 11.12 2.60
CA GLU A 14 12.03 10.26 2.32
C GLU A 14 12.33 9.17 1.29
N THR A 15 13.08 9.48 0.23
CA THR A 15 13.49 8.49 -0.80
C THR A 15 14.34 7.35 -0.22
N ALA A 16 15.28 7.65 0.68
CA ALA A 16 16.06 6.62 1.36
C ALA A 16 15.16 5.74 2.26
N ARG A 17 14.13 6.34 2.90
CA ARG A 17 13.16 5.62 3.74
C ARG A 17 12.31 4.66 2.91
N ARG A 18 11.85 5.12 1.73
CA ARG A 18 11.13 4.31 0.72
C ARG A 18 11.90 3.04 0.34
N GLU A 19 13.17 3.18 -0.04
CA GLU A 19 14.01 2.06 -0.46
C GLU A 19 14.40 1.12 0.70
N ALA A 20 14.49 1.65 1.93
CA ALA A 20 14.96 0.87 3.07
C ALA A 20 13.87 0.10 3.82
N LEU A 21 12.61 0.58 3.82
CA LEU A 21 11.57 0.04 4.71
C LEU A 21 10.34 -0.52 3.96
N ILE A 22 9.76 0.24 3.03
CA ILE A 22 8.48 -0.14 2.39
C ILE A 22 8.73 -1.18 1.30
N ALA A 23 9.54 -0.84 0.30
CA ALA A 23 9.76 -1.70 -0.86
C ALA A 23 10.27 -3.11 -0.50
N PRO A 24 11.23 -3.30 0.44
CA PRO A 24 11.68 -4.63 0.81
C PRO A 24 10.58 -5.53 1.40
N ILE A 25 9.62 -4.96 2.14
CA ILE A 25 8.48 -5.71 2.69
C ILE A 25 7.55 -6.13 1.55
N LEU A 26 7.20 -5.20 0.65
CA LEU A 26 6.30 -5.50 -0.46
C LEU A 26 6.91 -6.52 -1.43
N PHE A 27 8.22 -6.43 -1.70
CA PHE A 27 8.93 -7.40 -2.54
C PHE A 27 8.91 -8.81 -1.95
N GLU A 28 9.16 -8.96 -0.65
CA GLU A 28 9.05 -10.26 0.01
C GLU A 28 7.64 -10.84 -0.14
N VAL A 29 6.59 -10.04 -0.01
CA VAL A 29 5.22 -10.56 -0.13
C VAL A 29 4.88 -10.95 -1.56
N VAL A 30 5.26 -10.16 -2.57
CA VAL A 30 4.98 -10.54 -3.97
C VAL A 30 5.80 -11.74 -4.41
N ASP A 31 7.01 -11.92 -3.89
CA ASP A 31 7.81 -13.13 -4.10
C ASP A 31 7.14 -14.36 -3.47
N LEU A 32 6.65 -14.23 -2.22
CA LEU A 32 5.96 -15.32 -1.51
C LEU A 32 4.63 -15.73 -2.15
N THR A 33 3.94 -14.77 -2.77
CA THR A 33 2.60 -14.98 -3.33
C THR A 33 2.61 -15.12 -4.86
N ASN A 34 3.77 -14.97 -5.51
CA ASN A 34 3.95 -15.00 -6.96
C ASN A 34 3.09 -13.95 -7.72
N HIS A 35 3.05 -12.73 -7.19
CA HIS A 35 2.33 -11.60 -7.77
C HIS A 35 3.27 -10.59 -8.45
N ARG A 36 2.70 -9.66 -9.23
CA ARG A 36 3.43 -8.55 -9.84
C ARG A 36 3.13 -7.25 -9.08
N ILE A 37 4.19 -6.51 -8.79
CA ILE A 37 4.11 -5.15 -8.26
C ILE A 37 4.48 -4.14 -9.35
N TYR A 38 3.67 -3.09 -9.45
CA TYR A 38 3.93 -1.90 -10.24
C TYR A 38 4.28 -0.76 -9.30
N ILE A 39 5.35 -0.05 -9.61
CA ILE A 39 5.84 1.10 -8.84
C ILE A 39 5.57 2.35 -9.66
N GLU A 40 5.02 3.39 -9.04
CA GLU A 40 4.62 4.63 -9.73
C GLU A 40 3.67 4.35 -10.91
N TYR A 41 2.65 3.53 -10.65
CA TYR A 41 1.70 3.10 -11.68
C TYR A 41 0.71 4.22 -12.01
N SER A 42 0.78 4.72 -13.24
CA SER A 42 -0.09 5.80 -13.71
C SER A 42 -1.47 5.29 -14.10
N ILE A 43 -2.51 5.91 -13.55
CA ILE A 43 -3.92 5.66 -13.90
C ILE A 43 -4.56 6.94 -14.42
N ALA A 44 -5.39 6.82 -15.45
CA ALA A 44 -6.03 7.96 -16.10
C ALA A 44 -7.48 7.67 -16.49
N VAL A 45 -8.37 7.74 -15.51
CA VAL A 45 -9.80 7.43 -15.68
C VAL A 45 -10.53 8.51 -16.49
N SER A 46 -10.20 9.78 -16.26
CA SER A 46 -10.77 10.92 -17.00
C SER A 46 -9.81 12.11 -16.99
N GLU A 47 -10.19 13.23 -17.61
CA GLU A 47 -9.41 14.49 -17.51
C GLU A 47 -9.22 14.98 -16.07
N HIS A 48 -10.16 14.66 -15.16
CA HIS A 48 -10.17 15.15 -13.78
C HIS A 48 -9.76 14.09 -12.75
N LEU A 49 -9.71 12.81 -13.13
CA LEU A 49 -9.36 11.69 -12.27
C LEU A 49 -8.17 10.94 -12.88
N ARG A 50 -6.98 11.50 -12.67
CA ARG A 50 -5.69 10.92 -13.03
C ARG A 50 -4.76 10.96 -11.82
N GLY A 51 -3.88 9.99 -11.73
CA GLY A 51 -2.95 9.87 -10.59
C GLY A 51 -1.87 8.85 -10.85
N THR A 52 -0.93 8.79 -9.92
CA THR A 52 0.17 7.83 -9.93
C THR A 52 0.16 7.13 -8.58
N LEU A 53 -0.16 5.84 -8.61
CA LEU A 53 -0.16 4.98 -7.43
C LEU A 53 1.29 4.70 -7.04
N ASP A 54 1.67 4.92 -5.77
CA ASP A 54 3.05 4.71 -5.33
C ASP A 54 3.44 3.23 -5.51
N TYR A 55 2.58 2.31 -5.06
CA TYR A 55 2.67 0.89 -5.35
C TYR A 55 1.30 0.30 -5.64
N TYR A 56 1.24 -0.57 -6.64
CA TYR A 56 0.05 -1.33 -7.01
C TYR A 56 0.41 -2.81 -7.22
N ILE A 57 -0.26 -3.70 -6.49
CA ILE A 57 -0.11 -5.15 -6.66
C ILE A 57 -1.35 -5.66 -7.39
N ALA A 58 -1.14 -6.13 -8.62
CA ALA A 58 -2.22 -6.61 -9.49
C ALA A 58 -2.63 -8.05 -9.15
N ASN A 59 -3.86 -8.41 -9.49
CA ASN A 59 -4.59 -9.59 -8.99
C ASN A 59 -4.68 -9.49 -7.46
N HIS A 60 -5.83 -9.09 -6.92
CA HIS A 60 -6.08 -8.62 -5.53
C HIS A 60 -6.10 -7.10 -5.33
N ASN A 61 -5.66 -6.33 -6.33
CA ASN A 61 -5.91 -4.89 -6.45
C ASN A 61 -5.56 -4.09 -5.19
N LEU A 62 -4.39 -4.38 -4.61
CA LEU A 62 -3.89 -3.70 -3.43
C LEU A 62 -3.11 -2.45 -3.83
N ILE A 63 -3.50 -1.30 -3.28
CA ILE A 63 -2.75 -0.05 -3.39
C ILE A 63 -1.98 0.19 -2.08
N VAL A 64 -0.74 0.63 -2.17
CA VAL A 64 0.03 1.11 -1.01
C VAL A 64 0.46 2.55 -1.27
N ILE A 65 0.10 3.44 -0.34
CA ILE A 65 0.43 4.86 -0.33
C ILE A 65 1.54 5.13 0.66
N GLU A 66 2.55 5.85 0.20
CA GLU A 66 3.57 6.41 1.07
C GLU A 66 3.05 7.72 1.70
N ALA A 67 2.92 7.71 3.03
CA ALA A 67 2.52 8.90 3.77
C ALA A 67 3.66 9.92 3.80
N LYS A 68 3.53 10.95 2.96
CA LYS A 68 4.44 12.09 2.90
C LYS A 68 4.44 12.86 4.20
N GLN A 69 5.61 13.28 4.66
CA GLN A 69 5.79 14.02 5.93
C GLN A 69 5.19 13.30 7.15
N SER A 70 5.02 11.98 7.07
CA SER A 70 4.36 11.17 8.11
C SER A 70 2.90 11.53 8.38
N ASP A 71 2.24 12.26 7.46
CA ASP A 71 0.83 12.60 7.58
C ASP A 71 -0.06 11.47 7.04
N LEU A 72 -0.37 10.53 7.93
CA LEU A 72 -1.24 9.40 7.64
C LEU A 72 -2.68 9.81 7.35
N VAL A 73 -3.16 10.94 7.90
CA VAL A 73 -4.53 11.41 7.66
C VAL A 73 -4.67 11.89 6.23
N ARG A 74 -3.69 12.67 5.76
CA ARG A 74 -3.60 13.06 4.35
C ARG A 74 -3.40 11.84 3.46
N GLY A 75 -2.55 10.90 3.88
CA GLY A 75 -2.36 9.64 3.16
C GLY A 75 -3.65 8.84 2.96
N PHE A 76 -4.55 8.79 3.96
CA PHE A 76 -5.85 8.15 3.82
C PHE A 76 -6.79 8.89 2.88
N THR A 77 -6.74 10.23 2.86
CA THR A 77 -7.50 11.02 1.91
C THR A 77 -7.03 10.73 0.48
N GLN A 78 -5.72 10.57 0.26
CA GLN A 78 -5.18 10.15 -1.03
C GLN A 78 -5.61 8.73 -1.40
N LEU A 79 -5.46 7.77 -0.47
CA LEU A 79 -5.88 6.39 -0.67
C LEU A 79 -7.36 6.29 -1.07
N ALA A 80 -8.22 7.08 -0.42
CA ALA A 80 -9.63 7.14 -0.73
C ALA A 80 -9.91 7.50 -2.20
N VAL A 81 -9.26 8.55 -2.69
CA VAL A 81 -9.40 9.01 -4.07
C VAL A 81 -8.84 7.97 -5.05
N GLU A 82 -7.70 7.37 -4.72
CA GLU A 82 -7.03 6.40 -5.58
C GLU A 82 -7.77 5.06 -5.66
N LEU A 83 -8.41 4.59 -4.59
CA LEU A 83 -9.27 3.40 -4.63
C LEU A 83 -10.50 3.62 -5.53
N VAL A 84 -11.10 4.82 -5.48
CA VAL A 84 -12.23 5.18 -6.36
C VAL A 84 -11.80 5.32 -7.81
N ALA A 85 -10.57 5.81 -8.06
CA ALA A 85 -10.00 5.85 -9.40
C ALA A 85 -9.68 4.45 -9.91
N LEU A 86 -9.08 3.60 -9.06
CA LEU A 86 -8.76 2.21 -9.41
C LEU A 86 -10.02 1.42 -9.76
N ASP A 87 -11.10 1.55 -8.98
CA ASP A 87 -12.42 0.94 -9.25
C ASP A 87 -12.93 1.20 -10.66
N GLN A 88 -12.70 2.41 -11.19
CA GLN A 88 -13.10 2.79 -12.54
C GLN A 88 -12.06 2.43 -13.62
N TRP A 89 -10.82 2.18 -13.23
CA TRP A 89 -9.72 1.85 -14.12
C TRP A 89 -9.63 0.36 -14.46
N ILE A 90 -10.05 -0.51 -13.54
CA ILE A 90 -9.93 -1.96 -13.67
C ILE A 90 -11.26 -2.64 -13.97
N GLU A 91 -11.19 -3.74 -14.71
CA GLU A 91 -12.28 -4.71 -14.81
C GLU A 91 -12.02 -5.82 -13.78
N SER A 92 -12.73 -5.78 -12.65
CA SER A 92 -12.61 -6.73 -11.56
C SER A 92 -13.99 -7.09 -11.03
N ASP A 93 -14.19 -8.33 -10.59
CA ASP A 93 -15.39 -8.81 -9.89
C ASP A 93 -15.24 -8.74 -8.37
N GLN A 94 -14.04 -8.43 -7.87
CA GLN A 94 -13.77 -8.28 -6.45
C GLN A 94 -14.62 -7.16 -5.88
N ARG A 95 -15.36 -7.45 -4.80
CA ARG A 95 -16.25 -6.48 -4.15
C ARG A 95 -15.50 -5.45 -3.30
N ILE A 96 -14.38 -5.87 -2.73
CA ILE A 96 -13.55 -5.06 -1.84
C ILE A 96 -12.23 -4.80 -2.55
N LEU A 97 -11.84 -3.53 -2.61
CA LEU A 97 -10.47 -3.14 -2.95
C LEU A 97 -9.71 -2.84 -1.66
N TYR A 98 -8.46 -3.27 -1.59
CA TYR A 98 -7.63 -3.06 -0.42
C TYR A 98 -6.65 -1.92 -0.63
N GLY A 99 -6.40 -1.20 0.46
CA GLY A 99 -5.52 -0.06 0.48
C GLY A 99 -4.68 -0.03 1.75
N ILE A 100 -3.48 0.51 1.65
CA ILE A 100 -2.58 0.71 2.78
C ILE A 100 -2.03 2.12 2.72
N VAL A 101 -1.92 2.76 3.87
CA VAL A 101 -1.15 3.99 4.04
C VAL A 101 -0.03 3.70 5.02
N THR A 102 1.21 4.03 4.66
CA THR A 102 2.37 3.71 5.50
C THR A 102 3.48 4.75 5.47
N THR A 103 4.19 4.89 6.59
CA THR A 103 5.47 5.59 6.68
C THR A 103 6.68 4.63 6.58
N GLY A 104 6.44 3.33 6.37
CA GLY A 104 7.42 2.25 6.54
C GLY A 104 7.48 1.70 7.97
N GLU A 105 7.23 2.54 8.97
CA GLU A 105 7.20 2.14 10.40
C GLU A 105 5.77 1.96 10.91
N ASP A 106 4.81 2.78 10.48
CA ASP A 106 3.38 2.65 10.82
C ASP A 106 2.62 2.23 9.57
N TRP A 107 1.92 1.10 9.63
CA TRP A 107 1.13 0.54 8.55
C TRP A 107 -0.34 0.52 8.95
N ARG A 108 -1.19 1.14 8.13
CA ARG A 108 -2.63 1.22 8.35
C ARG A 108 -3.39 0.76 7.14
N PHE A 109 -4.42 -0.02 7.37
CA PHE A 109 -5.23 -0.62 6.31
C PHE A 109 -6.50 0.20 6.08
N GLY A 110 -6.93 0.19 4.84
CA GLY A 110 -8.23 0.67 4.41
C GLY A 110 -8.84 -0.26 3.37
N THR A 111 -10.15 -0.20 3.27
CA THR A 111 -10.91 -0.95 2.27
C THR A 111 -11.90 -0.04 1.57
N PHE A 112 -12.17 -0.34 0.31
CA PHE A 112 -13.26 0.27 -0.45
C PHE A 112 -14.27 -0.81 -0.83
N ASN A 113 -15.49 -0.70 -0.30
CA ASN A 113 -16.61 -1.52 -0.73
C ASN A 113 -17.24 -0.90 -1.97
N ARG A 114 -17.08 -1.57 -3.11
CA ARG A 114 -17.51 -1.06 -4.42
C ARG A 114 -19.03 -1.00 -4.57
N LEU A 115 -19.75 -1.87 -3.87
CA LEU A 115 -21.22 -1.91 -3.91
C LEU A 115 -21.82 -0.75 -3.10
N GLU A 116 -21.34 -0.59 -1.86
CA GLU A 116 -21.82 0.47 -0.96
C GLU A 116 -21.19 1.84 -1.26
N ARG A 117 -20.14 1.85 -2.08
CA ARG A 117 -19.28 3.02 -2.35
C ARG A 117 -18.77 3.65 -1.06
N SER A 118 -18.38 2.81 -0.10
CA SER A 118 -17.94 3.21 1.23
C SER A 118 -16.45 2.88 1.43
N ILE A 119 -15.73 3.80 2.07
CA ILE A 119 -14.34 3.60 2.46
C ILE A 119 -14.31 3.38 3.97
N GLN A 120 -13.59 2.36 4.39
CA GLN A 120 -13.38 2.06 5.81
C GLN A 120 -11.90 2.08 6.11
N GLN A 121 -11.54 2.70 7.22
CA GLN A 121 -10.20 2.64 7.77
C GLN A 121 -10.20 1.62 8.91
N ASP A 122 -9.26 0.68 8.89
CA ASP A 122 -9.01 -0.20 10.03
C ASP A 122 -8.38 0.63 11.18
N PRO A 123 -8.95 0.61 12.39
CA PRO A 123 -8.35 1.29 13.54
C PRO A 123 -7.01 0.66 13.97
N LYS A 124 -6.76 -0.60 13.61
CA LYS A 124 -5.51 -1.30 13.96
C LYS A 124 -4.36 -0.73 13.14
N ARG A 125 -3.29 -0.43 13.88
CA ARG A 125 -1.98 -0.04 13.37
C ARG A 125 -1.02 -1.20 13.54
N TYR A 126 -0.14 -1.39 12.57
CA TYR A 126 0.96 -2.35 12.64
C TYR A 126 2.27 -1.59 12.63
N ILE A 127 3.02 -1.71 13.73
CA ILE A 127 4.29 -1.02 13.92
C ILE A 127 5.44 -1.95 13.53
N VAL A 128 6.26 -1.52 12.58
CA VAL A 128 7.43 -2.26 12.09
C VAL A 128 8.67 -1.65 12.71
N PRO A 129 9.62 -2.46 13.24
CA PRO A 129 9.77 -3.90 13.02
C PRO A 129 9.02 -4.84 13.99
N GLU A 130 8.39 -4.34 15.04
CA GLU A 130 7.84 -5.14 16.13
C GLU A 130 6.75 -6.12 15.69
N GLU A 131 5.88 -5.70 14.78
CA GLU A 131 4.73 -6.45 14.26
C GLU A 131 4.95 -6.93 12.81
N LEU A 132 6.20 -6.97 12.34
CA LEU A 132 6.53 -7.32 10.94
C LEU A 132 5.96 -8.69 10.52
N THR A 133 6.05 -9.71 11.37
CA THR A 133 5.52 -11.04 11.05
C THR A 133 4.00 -11.00 10.83
N GLN A 134 3.27 -10.31 11.72
CA GLN A 134 1.82 -10.18 11.61
C GLN A 134 1.44 -9.39 10.35
N LEU A 135 2.18 -8.31 10.05
CA LEU A 135 2.00 -7.54 8.83
C LEU A 135 2.17 -8.43 7.59
N LEU A 136 3.23 -9.23 7.52
CA LEU A 136 3.48 -10.13 6.40
C LEU A 136 2.37 -11.18 6.25
N GLU A 137 1.91 -11.78 7.35
CA GLU A 137 0.80 -12.75 7.34
C GLU A 137 -0.49 -12.15 6.78
N ILE A 138 -0.82 -10.91 7.16
CA ILE A 138 -2.00 -10.20 6.66
C ILE A 138 -1.85 -9.87 5.17
N LEU A 139 -0.68 -9.33 4.78
CA LEU A 139 -0.41 -9.00 3.38
C LEU A 139 -0.50 -10.25 2.48
N VAL A 140 0.09 -11.36 2.90
CA VAL A 140 -0.03 -12.64 2.21
C VAL A 140 -1.49 -13.08 2.14
N GLY A 141 -2.22 -13.03 3.26
CA GLY A 141 -3.63 -13.41 3.32
C GLY A 141 -4.56 -12.55 2.44
N ILE A 142 -4.22 -11.30 2.17
CA ILE A 142 -4.95 -10.45 1.22
C ILE A 142 -4.71 -10.91 -0.24
N MET A 143 -3.58 -11.56 -0.51
CA MET A 143 -3.12 -11.97 -1.85
C MET A 143 -3.35 -13.46 -2.16
N THR A 144 -4.08 -14.19 -1.32
CA THR A 144 -4.35 -15.64 -1.47
C THR A 144 -5.83 -15.94 -1.34
#